data_AF-R9JTN1-F1
#
_entry.id   AF-R9JTN1-F1
#
_cell.length_a   1.000
_cell.length_b   1.000
_cell.length_c   1.000
_cell.angle_alpha   90.00
_cell.angle_beta   90.00
_cell.angle_gamma   90.00
#
_symmetry.space_group_name_H-M   'P 1'
#
loop_
_entity.id
_entity.type
_entity.pdbx_description
1 polymer ?
#
loop_
_entity_poly.entity_id
_entity_poly.type
_entity_poly.pdbx_seq_one_letter_code
_entity_poly.pdbx_strand_id
1 'polypeptide(L)'
;MEELDTDKPVVLSDTSKHGRLANKIAIEMAGITKDSTPLDGGKVFLDENGELTGYFSDAASMLDSLPTIEHTKEQIKEAYDMFQKLANSYGLTVIDSGGAEDNYAVVSDMEKDGELTLRINTTSWAGQPLGTEEAERLIKPVWRTRV
;
A
#
# COMPACT_ATOMS: atom_id res chain seq x y z
N MET A 1 -9.82 -20.24 -0.09
CA MET A 1 -10.25 -19.21 0.90
C MET A 1 -11.31 -19.74 1.86
N GLU A 2 -12.11 -20.73 1.47
CA GLU A 2 -13.21 -21.26 2.30
C GLU A 2 -12.75 -22.01 3.56
N GLU A 3 -11.54 -22.56 3.56
CA GLU A 3 -10.95 -23.24 4.73
C GLU A 3 -10.41 -22.25 5.79
N LEU A 4 -10.45 -20.94 5.53
CA LEU A 4 -10.01 -19.94 6.50
C LEU A 4 -11.06 -19.79 7.62
N ASP A 5 -10.74 -20.32 8.80
CA ASP A 5 -11.55 -20.14 10.02
C ASP A 5 -11.32 -18.75 10.64
N THR A 6 -12.00 -17.74 10.11
CA THR A 6 -11.90 -16.36 10.54
C THR A 6 -13.21 -15.61 10.31
N ASP A 7 -13.52 -14.67 11.21
CA ASP A 7 -14.62 -13.71 11.10
C ASP A 7 -14.19 -12.37 10.44
N LYS A 8 -12.94 -12.29 9.98
CA LYS A 8 -12.36 -11.06 9.40
C LYS A 8 -12.43 -11.06 7.87
N PRO A 9 -12.62 -9.89 7.24
CA PRO A 9 -12.38 -9.74 5.81
C PRO A 9 -10.89 -10.01 5.52
N VAL A 10 -10.62 -10.88 4.55
CA VAL A 10 -9.25 -11.22 4.13
C VAL A 10 -9.11 -10.98 2.64
N VAL A 11 -8.11 -10.20 2.27
CA VAL A 11 -7.71 -9.96 0.88
C VAL A 11 -6.22 -10.25 0.73
N LEU A 12 -5.88 -11.12 -0.21
CA LEU A 12 -4.50 -11.44 -0.57
C LEU A 12 -4.17 -10.79 -1.91
N SER A 13 -3.06 -10.07 -1.98
CA SER A 13 -2.50 -9.57 -3.23
C SER A 13 -1.54 -10.59 -3.83
N ASP A 14 -1.60 -10.79 -5.13
CA ASP A 14 -0.54 -11.49 -5.85
C ASP A 14 0.74 -10.63 -5.93
N THR A 15 1.83 -11.22 -6.43
CA THR A 15 3.12 -10.54 -6.58
C THR A 15 3.08 -9.39 -7.58
N SER A 16 2.25 -9.49 -8.63
CA SER A 16 2.13 -8.43 -9.63
C SER A 16 1.38 -7.21 -9.10
N LYS A 17 0.64 -7.35 -8.01
CA LYS A 17 -0.32 -6.38 -7.48
C LYS A 17 -1.52 -6.13 -8.39
N HIS A 18 -1.71 -6.90 -9.47
CA HIS A 18 -2.88 -6.84 -10.35
C HIS A 18 -3.97 -7.86 -9.97
N GLY A 19 -3.61 -8.90 -9.20
CA GLY A 19 -4.54 -9.90 -8.69
C GLY A 19 -4.91 -9.65 -7.23
N ARG A 20 -6.18 -9.84 -6.89
CA ARG A 20 -6.67 -9.93 -5.50
C ARG A 20 -7.50 -11.19 -5.31
N LEU A 21 -7.24 -11.92 -4.22
CA LEU A 21 -8.06 -13.03 -3.76
C LEU A 21 -8.72 -12.65 -2.45
N ALA A 22 -10.04 -12.49 -2.46
CA ALA A 22 -10.83 -12.08 -1.29
C ALA A 22 -11.66 -13.25 -0.75
N ASN A 23 -11.81 -13.34 0.59
CA ASN A 23 -12.77 -14.26 1.18
C ASN A 23 -14.21 -13.73 1.05
N LYS A 24 -15.18 -14.60 1.32
CA LYS A 24 -16.61 -14.28 1.26
C LYS A 24 -16.99 -13.06 2.12
N ILE A 25 -16.42 -12.96 3.32
CA ILE A 25 -16.67 -11.83 4.25
C ILE A 25 -16.26 -10.49 3.61
N ALA A 26 -15.08 -10.44 2.98
CA ALA A 26 -14.62 -9.24 2.28
C ALA A 26 -15.50 -8.90 1.07
N ILE A 27 -15.91 -9.88 0.28
CA ILE A 27 -16.79 -9.68 -0.89
C ILE A 27 -18.15 -9.13 -0.47
N GLU A 28 -18.76 -9.72 0.55
CA GLU A 28 -20.05 -9.30 1.11
C GLU A 28 -19.96 -7.89 1.71
N MET A 29 -18.90 -7.61 2.47
CA MET A 29 -18.65 -6.29 3.05
C MET A 29 -18.45 -5.20 1.98
N ALA A 30 -17.80 -5.56 0.87
CA ALA A 30 -17.62 -4.68 -0.28
C ALA A 30 -18.90 -4.51 -1.12
N GLY A 31 -19.96 -5.29 -0.85
CA GLY A 31 -21.23 -5.23 -1.59
C GLY A 31 -21.17 -5.79 -3.01
N ILE A 32 -20.18 -6.65 -3.30
CA ILE A 32 -19.96 -7.22 -4.62
C ILE A 32 -20.87 -8.44 -4.84
N THR A 33 -21.49 -8.51 -6.01
CA THR A 33 -22.33 -9.63 -6.46
C THR A 33 -21.82 -10.17 -7.80
N LYS A 34 -22.35 -11.32 -8.24
CA LYS A 34 -22.04 -11.87 -9.58
C LYS A 34 -22.46 -10.98 -10.74
N ASP A 35 -23.35 -10.02 -10.49
CA ASP A 35 -23.82 -9.02 -11.47
C ASP A 35 -22.96 -7.73 -11.43
N SER A 36 -22.01 -7.64 -10.51
CA SER A 36 -21.11 -6.49 -10.39
C SER A 36 -20.16 -6.44 -11.58
N THR A 37 -20.05 -5.26 -12.19
CA THR A 37 -19.16 -5.03 -13.33
C THR A 37 -17.95 -4.21 -12.87
N PRO A 38 -16.71 -4.69 -13.05
CA PRO A 38 -15.52 -3.91 -12.76
C PRO A 38 -15.40 -2.71 -13.71
N LEU A 39 -14.56 -1.73 -13.35
CA LEU A 39 -14.15 -0.68 -14.29
C LEU A 39 -13.42 -1.28 -15.51
N ASP A 40 -13.36 -0.51 -16.61
CA ASP A 40 -12.78 -0.95 -17.87
C ASP A 40 -11.40 -1.61 -17.70
N GLY A 41 -11.26 -2.84 -18.22
CA GLY A 41 -10.03 -3.64 -18.15
C GLY A 41 -10.01 -4.68 -17.03
N GLY A 42 -10.83 -4.52 -15.99
CA GLY A 42 -10.95 -5.46 -14.87
C GLY A 42 -11.75 -6.73 -15.20
N LYS A 43 -11.49 -7.81 -14.45
CA LYS A 43 -12.21 -9.08 -14.53
C LYS A 43 -12.51 -9.66 -13.15
N VAL A 44 -13.74 -10.12 -12.99
CA VAL A 44 -14.21 -10.91 -11.84
C VAL A 44 -14.47 -12.33 -12.33
N PHE A 45 -13.97 -13.32 -11.63
CA PHE A 45 -14.05 -14.72 -12.07
C PHE A 45 -15.19 -15.45 -11.35
N LEU A 46 -16.02 -16.14 -12.12
CA LEU A 46 -17.08 -17.01 -11.65
C LEU A 46 -16.66 -18.47 -11.78
N ASP A 47 -17.15 -19.32 -10.88
CA ASP A 47 -16.95 -20.77 -10.94
C ASP A 47 -17.94 -21.43 -11.94
N GLU A 48 -17.93 -22.76 -12.02
CA GLU A 48 -18.81 -23.54 -12.89
C GLU A 48 -20.30 -23.41 -12.54
N ASN A 49 -20.63 -23.00 -11.31
CA ASN A 49 -21.99 -22.79 -10.83
C ASN A 49 -22.47 -21.33 -11.01
N GLY A 50 -21.59 -20.44 -11.49
CA GLY A 50 -21.86 -19.01 -11.62
C GLY A 50 -21.71 -18.22 -10.33
N GLU A 51 -21.02 -18.78 -9.33
CA GLU A 51 -20.72 -18.13 -8.05
C GLU A 51 -19.36 -17.43 -8.10
N LEU A 52 -19.18 -16.38 -7.29
CA LEU A 52 -17.92 -15.63 -7.24
C LEU A 52 -16.80 -16.53 -6.70
N THR A 53 -15.72 -16.68 -7.48
CA THR A 53 -14.50 -17.39 -7.02
C THR A 53 -13.71 -16.59 -5.97
N GLY A 54 -13.99 -15.30 -5.85
CA GLY A 54 -13.25 -14.34 -5.03
C GLY A 54 -11.95 -13.84 -5.65
N TYR A 55 -11.63 -14.23 -6.89
CA TYR A 55 -10.49 -13.69 -7.62
C TYR A 55 -10.86 -12.49 -8.49
N PHE A 56 -10.08 -11.42 -8.37
CA PHE A 56 -10.24 -10.14 -9.07
C PHE A 56 -8.93 -9.81 -9.79
N SER A 57 -8.97 -9.64 -11.11
CA SER A 57 -7.81 -9.22 -11.93
C SER A 57 -8.07 -7.82 -12.45
N ASP A 58 -7.14 -6.89 -12.21
CA ASP A 58 -7.29 -5.47 -12.61
C ASP A 58 -8.60 -4.84 -12.12
N ALA A 59 -9.16 -5.38 -11.04
CA ALA A 59 -10.44 -5.00 -10.46
C ALA A 59 -10.34 -4.77 -8.94
N ALA A 60 -9.11 -4.50 -8.45
CA ALA A 60 -8.85 -4.29 -7.03
C ALA A 60 -9.68 -3.13 -6.44
N SER A 61 -10.01 -2.12 -7.27
CA SER A 61 -10.82 -0.98 -6.84
C SER A 61 -12.23 -1.34 -6.38
N MET A 62 -12.73 -2.53 -6.76
CA MET A 62 -14.01 -3.03 -6.25
C MET A 62 -13.96 -3.31 -4.74
N LEU A 63 -12.77 -3.49 -4.18
CA LEU A 63 -12.53 -3.80 -2.77
C LEU A 63 -12.14 -2.55 -1.94
N ASP A 64 -12.15 -1.35 -2.53
CA ASP A 64 -11.69 -0.11 -1.88
C ASP A 64 -12.57 0.35 -0.70
N SER A 65 -13.80 -0.18 -0.59
CA SER A 65 -14.70 0.08 0.53
C SER A 65 -14.34 -0.69 1.80
N LEU A 66 -13.40 -1.65 1.71
CA LEU A 66 -12.93 -2.41 2.86
C LEU A 66 -12.09 -1.54 3.80
N PRO A 67 -12.15 -1.80 5.12
CA PRO A 67 -11.34 -1.08 6.07
C PRO A 67 -9.85 -1.30 5.80
N THR A 68 -9.08 -0.21 5.78
CA THR A 68 -7.62 -0.24 5.75
C THR A 68 -7.06 -0.42 7.16
N ILE A 69 -5.89 -1.06 7.26
CA ILE A 69 -5.14 -1.11 8.50
C ILE A 69 -4.33 0.18 8.58
N GLU A 70 -4.67 1.04 9.53
CA GLU A 70 -3.87 2.21 9.86
C GLU A 70 -2.73 1.82 10.82
N HIS A 71 -1.53 2.32 10.57
CA HIS A 71 -0.35 2.09 11.42
C HIS A 71 -0.03 3.33 12.24
N THR A 72 0.34 3.14 13.52
CA THR A 72 0.80 4.27 14.34
C THR A 72 2.19 4.73 13.90
N LYS A 73 2.56 5.97 14.25
CA LYS A 73 3.90 6.50 13.97
C LYS A 73 5.01 5.60 14.55
N GLU A 74 4.76 5.04 15.73
CA GLU A 74 5.69 4.15 16.42
C GLU A 74 5.88 2.83 15.68
N GLN A 75 4.79 2.24 15.16
CA GLN A 75 4.87 1.01 14.34
C GLN A 75 5.63 1.25 13.03
N ILE A 76 5.40 2.40 12.40
CA ILE A 76 6.13 2.81 11.19
C ILE A 76 7.62 3.01 11.51
N LYS A 77 7.94 3.67 12.62
CA LYS A 77 9.32 3.85 13.09
C LYS A 77 10.00 2.50 13.37
N GLU A 78 9.32 1.57 14.03
CA GLU A 78 9.82 0.22 14.26
C GLU A 78 10.12 -0.52 12.95
N ALA A 79 9.25 -0.39 11.95
CA ALA A 79 9.49 -0.96 10.62
C ALA A 79 10.73 -0.34 9.95
N TYR A 80 10.94 0.98 10.04
CA TYR A 80 12.17 1.62 9.57
C TYR A 80 13.40 1.13 10.32
N ASP A 81 13.34 0.97 11.64
CA ASP A 81 14.47 0.44 12.43
C ASP A 81 14.84 -0.98 12.02
N MET A 82 13.84 -1.84 11.79
CA MET A 82 14.05 -3.20 11.29
C MET A 82 14.68 -3.20 9.89
N PHE A 83 14.15 -2.38 8.98
CA PHE A 83 14.68 -2.26 7.63
C PHE A 83 16.12 -1.75 7.61
N GLN A 84 16.41 -0.70 8.38
CA GLN A 84 17.76 -0.13 8.49
C GLN A 84 18.76 -1.14 9.04
N LYS A 85 18.40 -1.90 10.09
CA LYS A 85 19.25 -2.99 10.62
C LYS A 85 19.54 -4.05 9.55
N LEU A 86 18.53 -4.45 8.79
CA LEU A 86 18.69 -5.42 7.71
C LEU A 86 19.61 -4.89 6.61
N ALA A 87 19.38 -3.66 6.14
CA ALA A 87 20.20 -3.02 5.12
C ALA A 87 21.66 -2.87 5.57
N ASN A 88 21.89 -2.38 6.79
CA ASN A 88 23.22 -2.26 7.38
C ASN A 88 23.93 -3.62 7.50
N SER A 89 23.20 -4.71 7.76
CA SER A 89 23.79 -6.06 7.81
C SER A 89 24.38 -6.52 6.47
N TYR A 90 23.90 -5.96 5.35
CA TYR A 90 24.46 -6.15 4.01
C TYR A 90 25.49 -5.07 3.63
N GLY A 91 25.83 -4.14 4.54
CA GLY A 91 26.74 -3.03 4.28
C GLY A 91 26.12 -1.87 3.47
N LEU A 92 24.80 -1.86 3.30
CA LEU A 92 24.11 -0.74 2.65
C LEU A 92 24.03 0.45 3.60
N THR A 93 24.31 1.64 3.09
CA THR A 93 24.30 2.90 3.86
C THR A 93 23.43 4.00 3.23
N VAL A 94 22.91 3.74 2.02
CA VAL A 94 22.07 4.66 1.25
C VAL A 94 21.00 3.85 0.55
N ILE A 95 19.77 4.36 0.51
CA ILE A 95 18.67 3.84 -0.30
C ILE A 95 18.02 4.96 -1.12
N ASP A 96 17.39 4.57 -2.22
CA ASP A 96 16.48 5.41 -3.00
C ASP A 96 15.08 4.78 -2.93
N SER A 97 14.13 5.50 -2.34
CA SER A 97 12.73 5.07 -2.30
C SER A 97 12.04 5.46 -3.61
N GLY A 98 11.44 4.46 -4.26
CA GLY A 98 10.68 4.61 -5.50
C GLY A 98 9.36 5.38 -5.36
N GLY A 99 9.00 5.85 -4.15
CA GLY A 99 8.07 6.95 -3.99
C GLY A 99 6.58 6.64 -3.94
N ALA A 100 6.20 5.47 -3.44
CA ALA A 100 4.80 5.12 -3.22
C ALA A 100 4.59 4.77 -1.74
N GLU A 101 4.09 5.74 -0.95
CA GLU A 101 3.74 5.61 0.48
C GLU A 101 4.86 5.86 1.50
N ASP A 102 5.85 6.69 1.17
CA ASP A 102 6.87 7.10 2.14
C ASP A 102 6.23 7.90 3.30
N ASN A 103 6.40 7.40 4.52
CA ASN A 103 6.00 8.08 5.75
C ASN A 103 6.96 9.23 6.10
N TYR A 104 6.99 10.28 5.27
CA TYR A 104 7.94 11.40 5.34
C TYR A 104 8.03 12.05 6.71
N ALA A 105 6.90 12.16 7.43
CA ALA A 105 6.90 12.73 8.78
C ALA A 105 7.72 11.89 9.76
N VAL A 106 7.57 10.55 9.72
CA VAL A 106 8.32 9.64 10.61
C VAL A 106 9.80 9.67 10.25
N VAL A 107 10.14 9.59 8.95
CA VAL A 107 11.54 9.68 8.49
C VAL A 107 12.17 11.00 8.90
N SER A 108 11.45 12.13 8.75
CA SER A 108 11.93 13.45 9.16
C SER A 108 12.13 13.57 10.67
N ASP A 109 11.25 12.97 11.48
CA ASP A 109 11.40 12.96 12.93
C ASP A 109 12.61 12.10 13.36
N MET A 110 12.78 10.91 12.78
CA MET A 110 13.97 10.06 13.00
C MET A 110 15.28 10.76 12.59
N GLU A 111 15.28 11.55 11.52
CA GLU A 111 16.45 12.34 11.12
C GLU A 111 16.81 13.39 12.18
N LYS A 112 15.81 14.16 12.66
CA LYS A 112 16.02 15.18 13.72
C LYS A 112 16.54 14.56 15.01
N ASP A 113 16.06 13.37 15.35
CA ASP A 113 16.44 12.65 16.56
C ASP A 113 17.78 11.91 16.41
N GLY A 114 18.40 11.94 15.22
CA GLY A 114 19.68 11.29 14.95
C GLY A 114 19.61 9.76 14.89
N GLU A 115 18.42 9.21 14.63
CA GLU A 115 18.13 7.78 14.67
C GLU A 115 18.33 7.09 13.31
N LEU A 116 18.42 7.87 12.22
CA LEU A 116 18.69 7.32 10.90
C LEU A 116 20.16 6.87 10.76
N THR A 117 20.33 5.62 10.38
CA THR A 117 21.61 5.01 10.01
C THR A 117 21.77 4.88 8.50
N LEU A 118 20.66 4.92 7.75
CA LEU A 118 20.66 5.01 6.29
C LEU A 118 20.44 6.46 5.85
N ARG A 119 21.12 6.85 4.77
CA ARG A 119 20.69 8.01 3.99
C ARG A 119 19.53 7.59 3.10
N ILE A 120 18.38 8.24 3.27
CA ILE A 120 17.18 7.92 2.51
C ILE A 120 16.95 9.05 1.49
N ASN A 121 17.12 8.74 0.21
CA ASN A 121 16.62 9.58 -0.87
C ASN A 121 15.19 9.15 -1.14
N THR A 122 14.24 10.08 -1.15
CA THR A 122 12.84 9.77 -1.44
C THR A 122 12.42 10.40 -2.75
N THR A 123 11.78 9.62 -3.61
CA THR A 123 11.08 10.14 -4.78
C THR A 123 9.60 10.30 -4.43
N SER A 124 8.88 11.21 -5.08
CA SER A 124 7.42 11.28 -4.95
C SER A 124 6.77 11.12 -6.30
N TRP A 125 5.72 10.30 -6.35
CA TRP A 125 4.90 10.18 -7.55
C TRP A 125 3.97 11.38 -7.70
N ALA A 126 3.90 11.93 -8.91
CA ALA A 126 3.05 13.05 -9.27
C ALA A 126 2.06 12.59 -10.36
N GLY A 127 0.78 12.48 -9.99
CA GLY A 127 -0.29 12.14 -10.93
C GLY A 127 -0.49 13.23 -12.00
N GLN A 128 -0.93 12.83 -13.19
CA GLN A 128 -1.32 13.75 -14.26
C GLN A 128 -2.86 13.95 -14.25
N PRO A 129 -3.38 15.19 -14.42
CA PRO A 129 -2.62 16.44 -14.53
C PRO A 129 -2.14 16.93 -13.15
N LEU A 130 -0.90 17.42 -13.08
CA LEU A 130 -0.33 17.98 -11.85
C LEU A 130 -0.88 19.41 -11.63
N GLY A 131 -1.87 19.53 -10.75
CA GLY A 131 -2.41 20.84 -10.32
C GLY A 131 -1.49 21.54 -9.31
N THR A 132 -1.74 22.84 -9.09
CA THR A 132 -0.96 23.67 -8.15
C THR A 132 -0.95 23.12 -6.72
N GLU A 133 -2.09 22.63 -6.24
CA GLU A 133 -2.22 22.09 -4.88
C GLU A 133 -1.35 20.84 -4.68
N GLU A 134 -1.39 19.93 -5.64
CA GLU A 134 -0.57 18.71 -5.61
C GLU A 134 0.92 19.04 -5.77
N ALA A 135 1.27 20.01 -6.62
CA ALA A 135 2.63 20.51 -6.72
C ALA A 135 3.14 21.11 -5.40
N GLU A 136 2.30 21.88 -4.70
CA GLU A 136 2.64 22.42 -3.39
C GLU A 136 2.81 21.33 -2.33
N ARG A 137 1.97 20.28 -2.35
CA ARG A 137 2.08 19.12 -1.46
C ARG A 137 3.43 18.41 -1.64
N LEU A 138 3.90 18.27 -2.88
CA LEU A 138 5.18 17.63 -3.19
C LEU A 138 6.39 18.49 -2.80
N ILE A 139 6.30 19.81 -2.96
CA ILE A 139 7.44 20.71 -2.70
C ILE A 139 7.65 20.93 -1.20
N LYS A 140 6.60 21.16 -0.40
CA LYS A 140 6.75 21.60 1.01
C LYS A 140 7.56 20.65 1.92
N PRO A 141 7.46 19.30 1.81
CA PRO A 141 8.23 18.37 2.65
C PRO A 141 9.70 18.24 2.24
N VAL A 142 10.00 18.32 0.93
CA VAL A 142 11.32 17.96 0.36
C VAL A 142 12.42 18.97 0.68
N TRP A 143 12.08 20.22 1.02
CA TRP A 143 13.06 21.30 1.22
C TRP A 143 13.49 21.55 2.68
N ARG A 144 12.98 20.78 3.66
CA ARG A 144 13.30 21.04 5.08
C ARG A 144 14.54 20.35 5.64
N THR A 145 15.23 19.53 4.85
CA THR A 145 16.36 18.72 5.32
C THR A 145 17.60 19.02 4.50
N ARG A 146 18.20 20.20 4.77
CA ARG A 146 19.64 20.54 4.74
C ARG A 146 19.81 22.05 4.83
N VAL A 147 20.15 22.52 6.03
CA VAL A 147 20.97 23.71 6.26
C VAL A 147 22.11 23.29 7.18
#